data_AF-A0AB73IQ86-F1
#
_entry.id   AF-A0AB73IQ86-F1
#
_cell.length_a   1.000
_cell.length_b   1.000
_cell.length_c   1.000
_cell.angle_alpha   90.00
_cell.angle_beta   90.00
_cell.angle_gamma   90.00
#
_symmetry.space_group_name_H-M   'P 1'
#
loop_
_entity.id
_entity.type
_entity.pdbx_description
1 polymer ?
#
loop_
_entity_poly.entity_id
_entity_poly.type
_entity_poly.pdbx_seq_one_letter_code
_entity_poly.pdbx_strand_id
1 'polypeptide(L)'
;MAKRTFEIYRYDPDRDAAPRMQSYEIEIDSHERMLLDALVKLKALDETLSFRRSCREGVCGSDAMNINGKNGLACLTNLNDLPQKIVLRPLPGLPVVRDLICDFTQFFNQYHSIKPYLINDTPPPEKERLQSPEERDELDG
;
A
#
# COMPACT_ATOMS: atom_id res chain seq x y z
N MET A 1 13.08 20.39 -12.86
CA MET A 1 11.85 20.21 -12.05
C MET A 1 10.68 20.11 -13.01
N ALA A 2 9.80 19.14 -12.83
CA ALA A 2 8.61 18.95 -13.66
C ALA A 2 7.36 19.15 -12.81
N LYS A 3 6.42 19.99 -13.26
CA LYS A 3 5.13 20.15 -12.59
C LYS A 3 4.27 18.90 -12.82
N ARG A 4 3.74 18.35 -11.74
CA ARG A 4 2.80 17.21 -11.75
C ARG A 4 1.51 17.61 -11.06
N THR A 5 0.40 17.07 -11.56
CA THR A 5 -0.93 17.29 -10.99
C THR A 5 -1.40 16.00 -10.33
N PHE A 6 -1.78 16.06 -9.07
CA PHE A 6 -2.33 14.94 -8.31
C PHE A 6 -3.80 15.20 -8.01
N GLU A 7 -4.68 14.26 -8.36
CA GLU A 7 -6.06 14.22 -7.87
C GLU A 7 -6.17 13.10 -6.84
N ILE A 8 -6.31 13.47 -5.58
CA ILE A 8 -6.26 12.53 -4.46
C ILE A 8 -7.64 12.42 -3.83
N TYR A 9 -8.08 11.18 -3.61
CA TYR A 9 -9.25 10.89 -2.79
C TYR A 9 -9.00 11.36 -1.35
N ARG A 10 -9.84 12.27 -0.88
CA ARG A 10 -9.83 12.82 0.48
C ARG A 10 -11.10 12.43 1.22
N TYR A 11 -10.93 12.04 2.47
CA TYR A 11 -12.04 11.73 3.38
C TYR A 11 -11.57 11.79 4.82
N ASP A 12 -12.23 12.63 5.62
CA ASP A 12 -12.11 12.68 7.07
C ASP A 12 -13.47 12.33 7.71
N PRO A 13 -13.64 11.15 8.34
CA PRO A 13 -14.93 10.73 8.88
C PRO A 13 -15.46 11.64 10.00
N ASP A 14 -14.60 12.44 10.62
CA ASP A 14 -14.99 13.36 11.69
C ASP A 14 -15.53 14.71 11.14
N ARG A 15 -15.35 14.97 9.84
CA ARG A 15 -15.62 16.29 9.22
C ARG A 15 -16.42 16.23 7.92
N ASP A 16 -16.16 15.23 7.10
CA ASP A 16 -16.69 15.13 5.75
C ASP A 16 -17.97 14.27 5.72
N ALA A 17 -19.04 14.79 5.11
CA ALA A 17 -20.27 14.02 4.89
C ALA A 17 -20.11 12.95 3.79
N ALA A 18 -19.18 13.16 2.87
CA ALA A 18 -18.88 12.27 1.76
C ALA A 18 -17.44 12.51 1.28
N PRO A 19 -16.78 11.51 0.66
CA PRO A 19 -15.46 11.69 0.11
C PRO A 19 -15.45 12.63 -1.10
N ARG A 20 -14.29 13.21 -1.36
CA ARG A 20 -14.08 14.15 -2.46
C ARG A 20 -12.73 13.93 -3.13
N MET A 21 -12.59 14.35 -4.38
CA MET A 21 -11.29 14.45 -5.02
C MET A 21 -10.71 15.85 -4.74
N GLN A 22 -9.45 15.93 -4.34
CA GLN A 22 -8.71 17.18 -4.19
C GLN A 22 -7.54 17.22 -5.15
N SER A 23 -7.41 18.32 -5.88
CA SER A 23 -6.31 18.57 -6.79
C SER A 23 -5.14 19.25 -6.07
N TYR A 24 -3.93 18.79 -6.37
CA TYR A 24 -2.67 19.39 -5.95
C TYR A 24 -1.76 19.55 -7.16
N GLU A 25 -1.03 20.66 -7.22
CA GLU A 25 0.07 20.83 -8.14
C GLU A 25 1.36 20.96 -7.36
N ILE A 26 2.34 20.12 -7.69
CA ILE A 26 3.65 20.16 -7.08
C ILE A 26 4.75 20.05 -8.13
N GLU A 27 5.87 20.70 -7.85
CA GLU A 27 7.08 20.55 -8.62
C GLU A 27 7.85 19.33 -8.11
N ILE A 28 8.15 18.39 -9.01
CA ILE A 28 8.95 17.21 -8.75
C ILE A 28 10.38 17.47 -9.23
N ASP A 29 11.36 17.26 -8.37
CA ASP A 29 12.78 17.34 -8.67
C ASP A 29 13.36 15.97 -9.10
N SER A 30 14.66 15.91 -9.38
CA SER A 30 15.33 14.70 -9.87
C SER A 30 15.57 13.62 -8.79
N HIS A 31 15.45 13.98 -7.51
CA HIS A 31 15.62 13.07 -6.37
C HIS A 31 14.29 12.36 -6.05
N GLU A 32 13.17 12.99 -6.36
CA GLU A 32 11.82 12.48 -6.19
C GLU A 32 11.43 11.57 -7.37
N ARG A 33 11.83 10.29 -7.29
CA ARG A 33 11.62 9.33 -8.38
C ARG A 33 10.39 8.46 -8.18
N MET A 34 10.06 8.12 -6.94
CA MET A 34 8.95 7.23 -6.64
C MET A 34 7.71 8.02 -6.24
N LEU A 35 6.53 7.46 -6.49
CA LEU A 35 5.25 8.04 -6.11
C LEU A 35 5.18 8.31 -4.59
N LEU A 36 5.80 7.45 -3.78
CA LEU A 36 5.90 7.68 -2.34
C LEU A 36 6.64 8.99 -2.00
N ASP A 37 7.68 9.37 -2.74
CA ASP A 37 8.41 10.63 -2.51
C ASP A 37 7.49 11.83 -2.72
N ALA A 38 6.72 11.81 -3.81
CA ALA A 38 5.71 12.84 -4.09
C ALA A 38 4.64 12.90 -2.99
N LEU A 39 4.16 11.77 -2.47
CA LEU A 39 3.22 11.73 -1.35
C LEU A 39 3.80 12.30 -0.06
N VAL A 40 5.10 12.05 0.22
CA VAL A 40 5.79 12.66 1.36
C VAL A 40 5.81 14.18 1.22
N LYS A 41 6.15 14.68 0.03
CA LYS A 41 6.18 16.11 -0.28
C LYS A 41 4.81 16.74 -0.15
N LEU A 42 3.77 16.09 -0.70
CA LEU A 42 2.37 16.54 -0.55
C LEU A 42 1.95 16.61 0.91
N LYS A 43 2.33 15.63 1.74
CA LYS A 43 2.03 15.67 3.18
C LYS A 43 2.73 16.81 3.90
N ALA A 44 3.93 17.20 3.47
CA ALA A 44 4.62 18.37 4.03
C ALA A 44 3.93 19.70 3.66
N LEU A 45 3.18 19.72 2.54
CA LEU A 45 2.38 20.87 2.11
C LEU A 45 0.96 20.87 2.72
N ASP A 46 0.39 19.68 2.91
CA ASP A 46 -0.92 19.45 3.52
C ASP A 46 -0.80 18.32 4.56
N GLU A 47 -0.58 18.71 5.81
CA GLU A 47 -0.36 17.76 6.91
C GLU A 47 -1.56 16.85 7.19
N THR A 48 -2.76 17.24 6.73
CA THR A 48 -3.99 16.48 6.92
C THR A 48 -4.07 15.24 6.02
N LEU A 49 -3.27 15.18 4.96
CA LEU A 49 -3.20 14.05 4.04
C LEU A 49 -2.68 12.79 4.75
N SER A 50 -3.44 11.71 4.64
CA SER A 50 -3.18 10.45 5.34
C SER A 50 -3.01 9.28 4.37
N PHE A 51 -1.93 8.52 4.55
CA PHE A 51 -1.62 7.29 3.81
C PHE A 51 -0.67 6.44 4.66
N ARG A 52 -0.60 5.13 4.38
CA ARG A 52 0.32 4.21 5.05
C ARG A 52 1.65 4.12 4.29
N ARG A 53 2.75 3.97 5.03
CA ARG A 53 4.11 3.72 4.51
C ARG A 53 4.98 3.08 5.59
N SER A 54 5.99 2.31 5.18
CA SER A 54 7.01 1.77 6.08
C SER A 54 8.36 1.55 5.37
N CYS A 55 8.59 0.38 4.75
CA CYS A 55 9.92 -0.07 4.29
C CYS A 55 10.50 0.73 3.10
N ARG A 56 9.64 1.28 2.24
CA ARG A 56 10.00 2.00 0.99
C ARG A 56 10.68 1.18 -0.10
N GLU A 57 10.71 -0.15 0.01
CA GLU A 57 11.42 -1.04 -0.91
C GLU A 57 10.55 -2.20 -1.42
N GLY A 58 9.23 -2.08 -1.26
CA GLY A 58 8.27 -3.07 -1.77
C GLY A 58 8.09 -4.33 -0.93
N VAL A 59 8.77 -4.46 0.21
CA VAL A 59 8.74 -5.67 1.04
C VAL A 59 7.47 -5.77 1.90
N CYS A 60 7.09 -4.69 2.59
CA CYS A 60 6.02 -4.74 3.58
C CYS A 60 4.58 -4.63 3.01
N GLY A 61 4.42 -4.20 1.75
CA GLY A 61 3.11 -3.96 1.13
C GLY A 61 2.24 -2.84 1.75
N SER A 62 2.75 -2.08 2.72
CA SER A 62 1.93 -1.14 3.52
C SER A 62 1.35 0.04 2.76
N ASP A 63 1.98 0.45 1.65
CA ASP A 63 1.64 1.63 0.85
C ASP A 63 0.92 1.26 -0.46
N ALA A 64 0.20 0.14 -0.43
CA ALA A 64 -0.69 -0.28 -1.50
C ALA A 64 -1.87 0.70 -1.65
N MET A 65 -2.11 1.12 -2.88
CA MET A 65 -3.21 2.02 -3.25
C MET A 65 -3.61 1.83 -4.71
N ASN A 66 -4.70 2.48 -5.13
CA ASN A 66 -5.08 2.54 -6.54
C ASN A 66 -4.46 3.78 -7.20
N ILE A 67 -3.68 3.55 -8.25
CA ILE A 67 -2.89 4.55 -8.98
C ILE A 67 -3.38 4.54 -10.42
N ASN A 68 -4.09 5.59 -10.84
CA ASN A 68 -4.69 5.70 -12.17
C ASN A 68 -5.55 4.48 -12.58
N GLY A 69 -6.30 3.91 -11.63
CA GLY A 69 -7.16 2.74 -11.87
C GLY A 69 -6.46 1.39 -11.67
N LYS A 70 -5.12 1.35 -11.53
CA LYS A 70 -4.36 0.12 -11.28
C LYS A 70 -3.88 0.05 -9.83
N ASN A 71 -4.04 -1.10 -9.18
CA ASN A 71 -3.48 -1.29 -7.84
C ASN A 71 -1.96 -1.44 -7.91
N GLY A 72 -1.24 -0.77 -7.01
CA GLY A 72 0.21 -0.82 -6.94
C GLY A 72 0.74 -0.29 -5.61
N LEU A 73 2.05 -0.46 -5.39
CA LEU A 73 2.75 0.08 -4.23
C LEU A 73 3.35 1.44 -4.58
N ALA A 74 3.07 2.46 -3.77
CA ALA A 74 3.58 3.80 -4.03
C ALA A 74 5.12 3.85 -4.02
N CYS A 75 5.78 3.04 -3.19
CA CYS A 75 7.24 2.96 -3.13
C CYS A 75 7.90 2.29 -4.35
N LEU A 76 7.18 1.48 -5.11
CA LEU A 76 7.70 0.83 -6.32
C LEU A 76 7.23 1.51 -7.61
N THR A 77 6.35 2.50 -7.51
CA THR A 77 5.80 3.17 -8.68
C THR A 77 6.66 4.35 -9.06
N ASN A 78 7.41 4.25 -10.15
CA ASN A 78 8.22 5.33 -10.68
C ASN A 78 7.33 6.42 -11.31
N LEU A 79 7.54 7.68 -10.94
CA LEU A 79 6.78 8.82 -11.46
C LEU A 79 6.97 9.00 -12.97
N ASN A 80 8.11 8.58 -13.53
CA ASN A 80 8.37 8.67 -14.97
C ASN A 80 7.50 7.73 -15.80
N ASP A 81 7.00 6.64 -15.20
CA ASP A 81 6.10 5.69 -15.84
C ASP A 81 4.63 6.13 -15.75
N LEU A 82 4.35 7.19 -14.99
CA LEU A 82 3.02 7.74 -14.81
C LEU A 82 2.80 8.97 -15.71
N PRO A 83 1.56 9.20 -16.18
CA PRO A 83 1.19 10.42 -16.89
C PRO A 83 1.34 11.67 -16.00
N GLN A 84 1.26 12.85 -16.61
CA GLN A 84 1.37 14.14 -15.90
C GLN A 84 0.30 14.28 -14.79
N LYS A 85 -0.93 13.83 -15.09
CA LYS A 85 -2.06 13.81 -14.16
C LYS A 85 -2.12 12.44 -13.47
N ILE A 86 -1.97 12.43 -12.16
CA ILE A 86 -1.93 11.21 -11.33
C ILE A 86 -3.16 11.20 -10.43
N VAL A 87 -4.01 10.20 -10.56
CA VAL A 87 -5.22 10.02 -9.76
C VAL A 87 -4.97 8.92 -8.73
N LEU A 88 -5.08 9.27 -7.45
CA LEU A 88 -4.85 8.36 -6.33
C LEU A 88 -6.15 8.10 -5.58
N ARG A 89 -6.45 6.81 -5.37
CA ARG A 89 -7.61 6.36 -4.62
C ARG A 89 -7.20 5.27 -3.61
N PRO A 90 -7.96 5.08 -2.53
CA PRO A 90 -7.82 3.90 -1.67
C PRO A 90 -7.97 2.61 -2.48
N LEU A 91 -7.51 1.50 -1.92
CA LEU A 91 -7.69 0.18 -2.55
C LEU A 91 -9.18 -0.12 -2.72
N PRO A 92 -9.59 -0.63 -3.89
CA PRO A 92 -10.99 -0.96 -4.14
C PRO A 92 -11.43 -2.16 -3.27
N GLY A 93 -12.69 -2.16 -2.85
CA GLY A 93 -13.29 -3.26 -2.10
C GLY A 93 -12.98 -3.29 -0.61
N LEU A 94 -12.20 -2.33 -0.10
CA LEU A 94 -11.94 -2.18 1.33
C LEU A 94 -12.63 -0.91 1.87
N PRO A 95 -13.21 -0.94 3.10
CA PRO A 95 -13.73 0.26 3.73
C PRO A 95 -12.64 1.31 3.94
N VAL A 96 -12.95 2.57 3.65
CA VAL A 96 -12.01 3.67 3.82
C VAL A 96 -12.07 4.18 5.25
N VAL A 97 -10.91 4.27 5.91
CA VAL A 97 -10.78 4.85 7.26
C VAL A 97 -10.55 6.36 7.17
N ARG A 98 -9.57 6.78 6.36
CA ARG A 98 -9.22 8.20 6.15
C ARG A 98 -8.36 8.33 4.89
N ASP A 99 -8.72 9.23 3.98
CA ASP A 99 -8.00 9.47 2.72
C ASP A 99 -7.65 8.17 1.97
N LEU A 100 -6.36 7.81 1.88
CA LEU A 100 -5.87 6.61 1.20
C LEU A 100 -5.71 5.39 2.13
N ILE A 101 -6.11 5.51 3.39
CA ILE A 101 -6.02 4.44 4.39
C ILE A 101 -7.32 3.63 4.38
N CYS A 102 -7.17 2.32 4.17
CA CYS A 102 -8.26 1.35 4.23
C CYS A 102 -8.24 0.53 5.52
N ASP A 103 -9.39 -0.03 5.88
CA ASP A 103 -9.51 -1.05 6.91
C ASP A 103 -9.19 -2.43 6.32
N PHE A 104 -8.27 -3.14 6.98
CA PHE A 104 -7.81 -4.48 6.58
C PHE A 104 -8.32 -5.57 7.51
N THR A 105 -9.20 -5.25 8.48
CA THR A 105 -9.76 -6.22 9.42
C THR A 105 -10.37 -7.42 8.69
N GLN A 106 -11.18 -7.20 7.66
CA GLN A 106 -11.78 -8.29 6.89
C GLN A 106 -10.73 -9.15 6.17
N PHE A 107 -9.71 -8.52 5.58
CA PHE A 107 -8.60 -9.22 4.93
C PHE A 107 -7.88 -10.16 5.91
N PHE A 108 -7.51 -9.66 7.08
CA PHE A 108 -6.84 -10.48 8.09
C PHE A 108 -7.74 -11.56 8.69
N ASN A 109 -9.04 -11.29 8.84
CA ASN A 109 -9.99 -12.31 9.27
C ASN A 109 -10.06 -13.47 8.28
N GLN A 110 -10.08 -13.19 6.97
CA GLN A 110 -10.02 -14.22 5.94
C GLN A 110 -8.68 -14.97 5.97
N TYR A 111 -7.56 -14.24 6.08
CA TYR A 111 -6.23 -14.85 6.21
C TYR A 111 -6.13 -15.79 7.42
N HIS A 112 -6.64 -15.39 8.58
CA HIS A 112 -6.63 -16.26 9.77
C HIS A 112 -7.58 -17.45 9.66
N SER A 113 -8.67 -17.35 8.89
CA SER A 113 -9.67 -18.42 8.75
C SER A 113 -9.10 -19.70 8.10
N ILE A 114 -8.06 -19.55 7.26
CA ILE A 114 -7.39 -20.67 6.60
C ILE A 114 -6.30 -21.32 7.47
N LYS A 115 -6.10 -20.84 8.71
CA LYS A 115 -5.06 -21.32 9.64
C LYS A 115 -3.67 -21.39 8.96
N PRO A 116 -3.09 -20.25 8.55
CA PRO A 116 -1.88 -20.18 7.73
C PRO A 116 -0.61 -20.42 8.55
N TYR A 117 -0.57 -21.54 9.26
CA TYR A 117 0.51 -21.97 10.14
C TYR A 117 0.60 -23.50 10.14
N LEU A 118 1.76 -24.02 10.52
CA LEU A 118 2.00 -25.46 10.55
C LEU A 118 1.13 -26.14 11.62
N ILE A 119 0.31 -27.10 11.22
CA ILE A 119 -0.47 -27.96 12.10
C ILE A 119 0.16 -29.35 12.06
N ASN A 120 0.63 -29.84 13.22
CA ASN A 120 1.25 -31.15 13.35
C ASN A 120 0.42 -32.06 14.25
N ASP A 121 0.31 -33.33 13.90
CA ASP A 121 -0.33 -34.35 14.74
C ASP A 121 0.63 -34.94 15.79
N THR A 122 1.92 -34.60 15.71
CA THR A 122 2.98 -35.08 16.60
C THR A 122 3.60 -33.95 17.43
N PRO A 123 4.03 -34.23 18.67
CA PRO A 123 4.70 -33.23 19.49
C PRO A 123 5.99 -32.73 18.83
N PRO A 124 6.45 -31.50 19.13
CA PRO A 124 7.75 -31.01 18.70
C PRO A 124 8.88 -31.97 19.13
N PRO A 125 9.78 -32.37 18.21
CA PRO A 125 10.96 -33.17 18.55
C PRO A 125 11.97 -32.36 19.37
N GLU A 126 12.98 -33.03 19.94
CA GLU A 126 14.09 -32.38 20.66
C GLU A 126 14.96 -31.48 19.75
N LYS A 127 14.93 -31.75 18.43
CA LYS A 127 15.65 -31.00 17.39
C LYS A 127 14.68 -30.50 16.32
N GLU A 128 15.21 -29.83 15.30
CA GLU A 128 14.46 -29.45 14.10
C GLU A 128 13.85 -30.66 13.38
N ARG A 129 12.73 -30.43 12.67
CA ARG A 129 12.23 -31.40 11.70
C ARG A 129 13.09 -31.27 10.44
N LEU A 130 13.62 -32.39 9.96
CA LEU A 130 14.37 -32.41 8.70
C LEU A 130 13.39 -32.26 7.53
N GLN A 131 13.77 -31.44 6.56
CA GLN A 131 13.08 -31.26 5.28
C GLN A 131 14.15 -31.25 4.19
N SER A 132 14.00 -32.06 3.14
CA SER A 132 14.91 -32.06 1.99
C SER A 132 14.67 -30.83 1.09
N PRO A 133 15.65 -30.43 0.26
CA PRO A 133 15.42 -29.39 -0.74
C PRO A 133 14.22 -29.69 -1.65
N GLU A 134 14.06 -30.93 -2.09
CA GLU A 134 12.93 -31.36 -2.93
C GLU A 134 11.59 -31.19 -2.21
N GLU A 135 11.49 -31.57 -0.92
CA GLU A 135 10.28 -31.36 -0.10
C GLU A 135 10.00 -29.87 0.16
N ARG A 136 11.04 -29.03 0.24
CA ARG A 136 10.88 -27.59 0.39
C ARG A 136 10.37 -26.96 -0.90
N ASP A 137 10.84 -27.40 -2.05
CA ASP A 137 10.44 -26.88 -3.36
C ASP A 137 8.94 -27.11 -3.64
N GLU A 138 8.34 -28.18 -3.10
CA GLU A 138 6.89 -28.44 -3.18
C GLU A 138 6.03 -27.34 -2.52
N LEU A 139 6.60 -26.49 -1.65
CA LEU A 139 5.88 -25.42 -0.95
C LEU A 139 5.88 -24.06 -1.68
N ASP A 140 6.65 -23.90 -2.76
CA ASP A 140 6.80 -22.59 -3.44
C ASP A 140 5.61 -22.21 -4.34
N GLY A 141 4.65 -23.11 -4.54
CA GLY A 141 3.39 -22.87 -5.28
C GLY A 141 3.50 -23.03 -6.79
#